data_AF-A0A7C5M351-F1
#
_entry.id   AF-A0A7C5M351-F1
#
_cell.length_a   1.000
_cell.length_b   1.000
_cell.length_c   1.000
_cell.angle_alpha   90.00
_cell.angle_beta   90.00
_cell.angle_gamma   90.00
#
_symmetry.space_group_name_H-M   'P 1'
#
loop_
_entity.id
_entity.type
_entity.pdbx_description
1 polymer ?
#
loop_
_entity_poly.entity_id
_entity_poly.type
_entity_poly.pdbx_seq_one_letter_code
_entity_poly.pdbx_strand_id
1 'polypeptide(L)' 'KFHRKMETGEVMACGGGGIAILLEALKNFPIKPVEIYYTNSAEVTGIYTGYVVGYASIAFQEV' A
#
# COMPACT_ATOMS: atom_id res chain seq x y z
N LYS A 1 -0.03 -10.80 9.32
CA LYS A 1 1.01 -9.85 8.88
C LYS A 1 0.85 -9.60 7.39
N PHE A 2 1.08 -8.37 6.91
CA PHE A 2 0.93 -7.94 5.51
C PHE A 2 1.42 -8.96 4.46
N HIS A 3 2.57 -9.61 4.71
CA HIS A 3 3.11 -10.68 3.87
C HIS A 3 2.11 -11.82 3.57
N ARG A 4 1.37 -12.30 4.57
CA ARG A 4 0.37 -13.38 4.38
C ARG A 4 -0.78 -12.94 3.47
N LYS A 5 -1.17 -11.66 3.54
CA LYS A 5 -2.22 -11.10 2.67
C LYS A 5 -1.75 -10.95 1.21
N MET A 6 -0.45 -10.74 1.01
CA MET A 6 0.17 -10.77 -0.32
C MET A 6 0.15 -12.19 -0.90
N GLU A 7 0.50 -13.21 -0.11
CA GLU A 7 0.52 -14.61 -0.54
C GLU A 7 -0.88 -15.12 -0.96
N THR A 8 -1.93 -14.66 -0.29
CA THR A 8 -3.31 -15.04 -0.61
C THR A 8 -3.94 -14.21 -1.72
N GLY A 9 -3.24 -13.21 -2.27
CA GLY A 9 -3.77 -12.27 -3.25
C GLY A 9 -4.81 -11.30 -2.71
N GLU A 10 -4.99 -11.22 -1.39
CA GLU A 10 -5.88 -10.23 -0.74
C GLU A 10 -5.31 -8.82 -0.89
N VAL A 11 -3.99 -8.70 -1.02
CA VAL A 11 -3.28 -7.45 -1.35
C VAL A 11 -2.42 -7.70 -2.58
N MET A 12 -2.50 -6.79 -3.56
CA MET A 12 -1.64 -6.80 -4.74
C MET A 12 -0.85 -5.49 -4.79
N ALA A 13 0.45 -5.56 -4.50
CA ALA A 13 1.38 -4.45 -4.61
C ALA A 13 2.69 -4.93 -5.25
N CYS A 14 3.11 -4.34 -6.36
CA CYS A 14 4.35 -4.71 -7.06
C CYS A 14 5.63 -4.51 -6.22
N GLY A 15 5.55 -3.77 -5.11
CA GLY A 15 6.59 -3.59 -4.10
C GLY A 15 6.30 -4.23 -2.74
N GLY A 16 5.38 -5.21 -2.67
CA GLY A 16 4.87 -5.75 -1.40
C GLY A 16 5.95 -6.29 -0.46
N GLY A 17 7.03 -6.87 -0.99
CA GLY A 17 8.17 -7.31 -0.16
C GLY A 17 8.86 -6.15 0.57
N GLY A 18 9.12 -5.05 -0.13
CA GLY A 18 9.71 -3.84 0.46
C GLY A 18 8.80 -3.21 1.51
N ILE A 19 7.49 -3.18 1.25
CA ILE A 19 6.49 -2.69 2.20
C ILE A 19 6.48 -3.58 3.46
N ALA A 20 6.52 -4.91 3.31
CA ALA A 20 6.55 -5.83 4.45
C ALA A 20 7.78 -5.63 5.34
N ILE A 21 8.97 -5.46 4.73
CA ILE A 21 10.22 -5.18 5.44
C ILE A 21 10.13 -3.85 6.19
N LEU A 22 9.64 -2.80 5.53
CA LEU A 22 9.45 -1.49 6.14
C LEU A 22 8.54 -1.56 7.37
N LEU A 23 7.37 -2.19 7.24
CA LEU A 23 6.42 -2.34 8.34
C LEU A 23 7.00 -3.14 9.52
N GLU A 24 7.80 -4.18 9.24
CA GLU A 24 8.47 -4.95 10.29
C GLU A 24 9.58 -4.14 10.99
N ALA A 25 10.35 -3.34 10.23
CA ALA A 25 11.39 -2.47 10.78
C ALA A 25 10.82 -1.38 11.68
N LEU A 26 9.65 -0.83 11.31
CA LEU A 26 9.01 0.28 12.02
C LEU A 26 8.10 -0.15 13.19
N LYS A 27 7.83 -1.45 13.36
CA LYS A 27 6.80 -1.96 14.29
C LYS A 27 6.97 -1.55 15.77
N ASN A 28 8.19 -1.23 16.19
CA ASN A 28 8.54 -0.89 17.57
C ASN A 28 8.81 0.62 17.76
N PHE A 29 8.65 1.43 16.71
CA PHE A 29 8.84 2.87 16.79
C PHE A 29 7.51 3.55 17.12
N PRO A 30 7.52 4.64 17.90
CA PRO A 30 6.32 5.41 18.22
C PRO A 30 5.94 6.30 17.04
N ILE A 31 5.61 5.68 15.91
CA ILE A 31 5.26 6.36 14.66
C ILE A 31 3.89 5.89 14.16
N LYS A 32 3.20 6.75 13.41
CA LYS A 32 1.94 6.45 12.74
C LYS A 32 2.03 6.71 11.23
N PRO A 33 1.44 5.83 10.40
CA PRO A 33 1.34 6.09 8.97
C PRO A 33 0.34 7.22 8.71
N VAL A 34 0.66 8.08 7.76
CA VAL A 34 -0.18 9.18 7.27
C VAL A 34 -0.25 9.03 5.77
N GLU A 35 -1.44 8.80 5.24
CA GLU A 35 -1.67 8.87 3.80
C GLU A 35 -1.50 10.32 3.35
N ILE A 36 -0.53 10.55 2.46
CA ILE A 36 -0.30 11.87 1.86
C ILE A 36 -1.22 12.03 0.66
N TYR A 37 -1.26 11.02 -0.19
CA TYR A 37 -2.01 11.05 -1.44
C TYR A 37 -2.27 9.64 -1.95
N TYR A 38 -3.42 9.44 -2.57
CA TYR A 38 -3.74 8.26 -3.34
C TYR A 38 -4.36 8.67 -4.68
N THR A 39 -4.14 7.86 -5.71
CA THR A 39 -4.79 8.02 -7.02
C THR A 39 -4.80 6.69 -7.75
N ASN A 40 -5.57 6.61 -8.84
CA ASN A 40 -5.60 5.46 -9.74
C ASN A 40 -5.20 5.90 -11.15
N SER A 41 -4.63 5.00 -11.94
CA SER A 41 -4.32 5.28 -13.35
C SER A 41 -5.56 5.60 -14.20
N ALA A 42 -6.74 5.17 -13.76
CA ALA A 42 -8.03 5.43 -14.36
C ALA A 42 -9.16 5.21 -13.34
N GLU A 43 -10.40 5.45 -13.75
CA GLU A 43 -11.60 5.22 -12.94
C GLU A 43 -11.87 3.71 -12.74
N VAL A 44 -12.08 3.29 -11.49
CA VAL A 44 -12.32 1.88 -11.13
C VAL A 44 -13.76 1.45 -11.39
N THR A 45 -14.70 2.38 -11.57
CA THR A 45 -16.14 2.12 -11.74
C THR A 45 -16.51 1.51 -13.09
N GLY A 46 -15.59 1.49 -14.06
CA GLY A 46 -15.73 0.68 -15.27
C GLY A 46 -16.16 1.39 -16.56
N ILE A 47 -16.11 2.72 -16.64
CA ILE A 47 -16.40 3.43 -17.91
C ILE A 47 -15.25 3.26 -18.94
N TYR A 48 -14.02 2.99 -18.47
CA TYR A 48 -12.86 2.66 -19.29
C TYR A 48 -12.39 1.24 -18.98
N THR A 49 -12.57 0.31 -19.91
CA THR A 49 -12.39 -1.15 -19.76
C THR A 49 -10.93 -1.60 -19.82
N GLY A 50 -10.09 -1.13 -18.89
CA GLY A 50 -8.66 -1.45 -18.83
C GLY A 50 -8.16 -1.94 -17.45
N TYR A 51 -6.92 -2.43 -17.40
CA TYR A 51 -6.20 -2.70 -16.15
C TYR A 51 -5.92 -1.39 -15.41
N VAL A 52 -6.39 -1.26 -14.16
CA VAL A 52 -6.21 -0.07 -13.34
C VAL A 52 -5.14 -0.32 -12.27
N VAL A 53 -4.19 0.58 -12.16
CA VAL A 53 -3.14 0.57 -11.14
C VAL A 53 -3.42 1.64 -10.10
N GLY A 54 -3.45 1.25 -8.83
CA GLY A 54 -3.49 2.17 -7.70
C GLY A 54 -2.10 2.66 -7.31
N TYR A 55 -2.01 3.94 -6.96
CA TYR A 55 -0.83 4.59 -6.42
C TYR A 55 -1.18 5.19 -5.07
N ALA A 56 -0.31 4.98 -4.08
CA ALA A 56 -0.45 5.57 -2.76
C ALA A 56 0.91 6.09 -2.29
N SER A 57 0.89 7.17 -1.53
CA SER A 57 2.04 7.75 -0.86
C SER A 57 1.72 7.88 0.63
N ILE A 58 2.61 7.36 1.46
CA ILE A 58 2.43 7.28 2.91
C ILE A 58 3.72 7.80 3.55
N ALA A 59 3.57 8.75 4.47
CA ALA A 59 4.63 9.14 5.39
C ALA A 59 4.45 8.47 6.75
N PHE A 60 5.53 8.36 7.51
CA PHE A 60 5.49 7.98 8.91
C PHE A 60 5.90 9.19 9.74
N GLN A 61 5.08 9.56 10.70
CA GLN A 61 5.36 10.65 11.63
C GLN A 61 5.35 10.13 13.07
N GLU A 62 6.11 10.78 13.95
CA GLU A 62 6.06 10.49 15.39
C GLU A 62 4.63 10.70 15.93
N VAL A 63 4.26 9.89 16.93
CA VAL A 63 2.91 9.89 17.50
C VAL A 63 2.63 11.16 18.28
#